data_AF-A0A1E1V3W1-F1
#
_entry.id   AF-A0A1E1V3W1-F1
#
_cell.length_a   1.000
_cell.length_b   1.000
_cell.length_c   1.000
_cell.angle_alpha   90.00
_cell.angle_beta   90.00
_cell.angle_gamma   90.00
#
_symmetry.space_group_name_H-M   'P 1'
#
loop_
_entity.id
_entity.type
_entity.pdbx_description
1 polymer ?
#
loop_
_entity_poly.entity_id
_entity_poly.type
_entity_poly.pdbx_seq_one_letter_code
_entity_poly.pdbx_strand_id
1 'polypeptide(L)'
;MASAPAPLRIVTPSAQLRQPALTSLEDGFMARANAHIGTTNFATTIRMGGGRTLVADEPAALGGADAGPAPYDLLLASLGACTAITLRMYAERKQWSLQAVDIDLHHVKVENRSKIERVITLTGDLSADQRARLADIAERTPVTLTLKAGADIATRLSDG
;
A
#
# COMPACT_ATOMS: atom_id res chain seq x y z
N MET A 1 -36.55 0.06 29.12
CA MET A 1 -36.20 1.34 28.46
C MET A 1 -34.85 1.14 27.79
N ALA A 2 -34.83 0.94 26.47
CA ALA A 2 -33.61 0.63 25.72
C ALA A 2 -32.87 1.93 25.33
N SER A 3 -31.59 2.02 25.69
CA SER A 3 -30.71 3.15 25.36
C SER A 3 -30.22 3.02 23.91
N ALA A 4 -30.37 4.08 23.12
CA ALA A 4 -29.91 4.12 21.72
C ALA A 4 -28.38 4.30 21.63
N PRO A 5 -27.70 3.68 20.66
CA PRO A 5 -26.26 3.85 20.48
C PRO A 5 -25.91 5.24 19.94
N ALA A 6 -24.80 5.80 20.40
CA ALA A 6 -24.28 7.10 19.96
C ALA A 6 -23.86 7.06 18.48
N PRO A 7 -24.03 8.16 17.72
CA PRO A 7 -23.70 8.18 16.29
C PRO A 7 -22.18 8.19 16.06
N LEU A 8 -21.75 7.44 15.04
CA LEU A 8 -20.39 7.45 14.50
C LEU A 8 -20.05 8.86 13.99
N ARG A 9 -18.97 9.44 14.52
CA ARG A 9 -18.44 10.73 14.04
C ARG A 9 -17.72 10.52 12.71
N ILE A 10 -18.29 11.04 11.63
CA ILE A 10 -17.59 11.22 10.36
C ILE A 10 -16.57 12.34 10.58
N VAL A 11 -15.28 11.99 10.52
CA VAL A 11 -14.18 12.94 10.56
C VAL A 11 -14.03 13.54 9.16
N THR A 12 -14.41 14.80 9.01
CA THR A 12 -14.20 15.56 7.76
C THR A 12 -12.72 15.94 7.63
N PRO A 13 -12.08 15.81 6.45
CA PRO A 13 -10.67 16.12 6.32
C PRO A 13 -10.41 17.62 6.49
N SER A 14 -9.68 17.98 7.55
CA SER A 14 -9.22 19.35 7.78
C SER A 14 -8.16 19.76 6.76
N ALA A 15 -8.25 21.02 6.32
CA ALA A 15 -7.51 21.62 5.22
C ALA A 15 -5.98 21.45 5.29
N GLN A 16 -5.41 21.15 4.11
CA GLN A 16 -4.05 21.44 3.65
C GLN A 16 -2.89 21.17 4.63
N LEU A 17 -2.50 19.90 4.71
CA LEU A 17 -1.09 19.56 4.90
C LEU A 17 -0.36 19.80 3.58
N ARG A 18 0.58 20.75 3.57
CA ARG A 18 1.62 20.81 2.53
C ARG A 18 2.41 19.49 2.57
N GLN A 19 2.24 18.69 1.53
CA GLN A 19 3.03 17.50 1.26
C GLN A 19 4.49 17.95 1.15
N PRO A 20 5.46 17.29 1.80
CA PRO A 20 6.86 17.58 1.51
C PRO A 20 7.08 17.33 0.02
N ALA A 21 7.69 18.32 -0.61
CA ALA A 21 8.41 18.24 -1.86
C ALA A 21 8.84 16.81 -2.26
N LEU A 22 8.05 16.18 -3.14
CA LEU A 22 8.55 15.30 -4.20
C LEU A 22 9.06 16.17 -5.39
N THR A 23 9.60 17.36 -5.09
CA THR A 23 10.34 18.19 -6.05
C THR A 23 11.78 17.70 -5.99
N SER A 24 12.38 17.06 -6.98
CA SER A 24 12.19 17.12 -8.43
C SER A 24 12.28 15.72 -9.05
N LEU A 25 11.15 15.17 -9.47
CA LEU A 25 11.12 14.17 -10.54
C LEU A 25 10.85 14.93 -11.82
N GLU A 26 11.89 15.45 -12.44
CA GLU A 26 11.79 15.91 -13.82
C GLU A 26 11.26 14.68 -14.61
N ASP A 27 10.08 14.82 -15.21
CA ASP A 27 9.27 13.81 -15.93
C ASP A 27 8.20 12.99 -15.17
N GLY A 28 7.96 13.19 -13.87
CA GLY A 28 6.86 12.47 -13.18
C GLY A 28 7.06 10.94 -13.09
N PHE A 29 8.28 10.47 -13.34
CA PHE A 29 8.66 9.07 -13.26
C PHE A 29 8.72 8.59 -11.79
N MET A 30 7.88 7.63 -11.40
CA MET A 30 7.84 7.13 -10.02
C MET A 30 8.65 5.84 -9.81
N ALA A 31 8.45 4.82 -10.65
CA ALA A 31 9.10 3.52 -10.53
C ALA A 31 9.05 2.75 -11.86
N ARG A 32 9.94 1.77 -12.02
CA ARG A 32 9.93 0.82 -13.15
C ARG A 32 10.15 -0.61 -12.66
N ALA A 33 9.39 -1.52 -13.24
CA ALA A 33 9.59 -2.96 -13.14
C ALA A 33 9.46 -3.61 -14.53
N ASN A 34 10.22 -4.68 -14.76
CA ASN A 34 10.08 -5.57 -15.90
C ASN A 34 9.86 -6.99 -15.36
N ALA A 35 8.72 -7.58 -15.68
CA ALA A 35 8.41 -8.97 -15.35
C ALA A 35 8.70 -9.86 -16.56
N HIS A 36 9.30 -11.02 -16.30
CA HIS A 36 9.57 -12.05 -17.29
C HIS A 36 9.08 -13.39 -16.76
N ILE A 37 8.38 -14.14 -17.62
CA ILE A 37 7.96 -15.52 -17.35
C ILE A 37 8.61 -16.44 -18.39
N GLY A 38 9.12 -17.58 -17.93
CA GLY A 38 9.76 -18.60 -18.76
C GLY A 38 8.83 -19.78 -19.01
N THR A 39 9.37 -21.01 -18.99
CA THR A 39 8.62 -22.25 -19.17
C THR A 39 8.10 -22.86 -17.87
N THR A 40 8.61 -22.42 -16.72
CA THR A 40 8.05 -22.80 -15.41
C THR A 40 6.68 -22.13 -15.24
N ASN A 41 5.66 -22.92 -14.91
CA ASN A 41 4.30 -22.42 -14.76
C ASN A 41 4.21 -21.29 -13.74
N PHE A 42 3.65 -20.16 -14.18
CA PHE A 42 3.31 -18.94 -13.42
C PHE A 42 4.46 -18.22 -12.69
N ALA A 43 5.62 -18.85 -12.52
CA ALA A 43 6.79 -18.25 -11.92
C ALA A 43 7.36 -17.11 -12.78
N THR A 44 7.39 -15.90 -12.22
CA THR A 44 7.90 -14.70 -12.87
C THR A 44 9.12 -14.16 -12.15
N THR A 45 10.13 -13.73 -12.92
CA THR A 45 11.24 -12.93 -12.41
C THR A 45 10.95 -11.46 -12.69
N ILE A 46 10.94 -10.64 -11.65
CA ILE A 46 10.63 -9.21 -11.71
C ILE A 46 11.91 -8.41 -11.43
N ARG A 47 12.43 -7.71 -12.42
CA ARG A 47 13.56 -6.78 -12.30
C ARG A 47 13.05 -5.36 -12.04
N MET A 48 13.48 -4.76 -10.95
CA MET A 48 13.13 -3.39 -10.56
C MET A 48 14.32 -2.44 -10.80
N GLY A 49 14.06 -1.13 -10.78
CA GLY A 49 15.12 -0.11 -10.87
C GLY A 49 16.27 -0.35 -9.89
N GLY A 50 17.49 0.07 -10.20
CA GLY A 50 18.65 -0.13 -9.33
C GLY A 50 19.07 -1.60 -9.11
N GLY A 51 18.74 -2.49 -10.04
CA GLY A 51 19.29 -3.85 -10.11
C GLY A 51 18.67 -4.89 -9.16
N ARG A 52 17.56 -4.57 -8.50
CA ARG A 52 16.88 -5.47 -7.55
C ARG A 52 15.98 -6.46 -8.29
N THR A 53 15.88 -7.68 -7.78
CA THR A 53 15.03 -8.74 -8.36
C THR A 53 14.10 -9.32 -7.31
N LEU A 54 12.85 -9.57 -7.72
CA LEU A 54 11.84 -10.33 -6.98
C LEU A 54 11.38 -11.51 -7.82
N VAL A 55 10.82 -12.52 -7.14
CA VAL A 55 10.05 -13.60 -7.77
C VAL A 55 8.59 -13.40 -7.39
N ALA A 56 7.68 -13.64 -8.33
CA ALA A 56 6.25 -13.80 -8.05
C ALA A 56 5.79 -15.13 -8.65
N ASP A 57 4.87 -15.81 -7.99
CA ASP A 57 4.33 -17.08 -8.47
C ASP A 57 2.90 -17.26 -7.92
N GLU A 58 2.13 -18.11 -8.56
CA GLU A 58 0.87 -18.56 -8.00
C GLU A 58 1.12 -19.71 -7.00
N PRO A 59 0.24 -19.90 -6.00
CA PRO A 59 0.35 -21.04 -5.11
C PRO A 59 0.14 -22.36 -5.86
N ALA A 60 0.63 -23.46 -5.28
CA ALA A 60 0.48 -24.81 -5.85
C ALA A 60 -0.99 -25.19 -6.14
N ALA A 61 -1.93 -24.71 -5.32
CA ALA A 61 -3.36 -24.93 -5.50
C ALA A 61 -3.92 -24.31 -6.81
N LEU A 62 -3.22 -23.33 -7.39
CA LEU A 62 -3.55 -22.69 -8.66
C LEU A 62 -2.58 -23.10 -9.79
N GLY A 63 -1.74 -24.11 -9.54
CA GLY A 63 -0.83 -24.70 -10.53
C GLY A 63 0.53 -24.00 -10.66
N GLY A 64 0.85 -23.06 -9.76
CA GLY A 64 2.18 -22.47 -9.66
C GLY A 64 3.14 -23.34 -8.83
N ALA A 65 4.39 -22.91 -8.72
CA ALA A 65 5.42 -23.63 -7.98
C ALA A 65 5.57 -23.12 -6.53
N ASP A 66 4.73 -22.15 -6.09
CA ASP A 66 4.85 -21.49 -4.80
C ASP A 66 6.25 -20.87 -4.59
N ALA A 67 6.89 -20.45 -5.70
CA ALA A 67 8.28 -19.95 -5.69
C ALA A 67 8.41 -18.49 -5.23
N GLY A 68 7.30 -17.81 -4.99
CA GLY A 68 7.23 -16.43 -4.55
C GLY A 68 5.78 -16.02 -4.24
N PRO A 69 5.58 -14.82 -3.69
CA PRO A 69 4.26 -14.28 -3.40
C PRO A 69 3.39 -14.17 -4.66
N ALA A 70 2.08 -14.35 -4.50
CA ALA A 70 1.12 -14.14 -5.57
C ALA A 70 1.03 -12.65 -5.96
N PRO A 71 0.53 -12.31 -7.16
CA PRO A 71 0.43 -10.92 -7.59
C PRO A 71 -0.34 -10.00 -6.63
N TYR A 72 -1.42 -10.50 -6.03
CA TYR A 72 -2.18 -9.72 -5.03
C TYR A 72 -1.40 -9.57 -3.71
N ASP A 73 -0.59 -10.54 -3.31
CA ASP A 73 0.27 -10.41 -2.13
C ASP A 73 1.33 -9.32 -2.34
N LEU A 74 1.90 -9.25 -3.54
CA LEU A 74 2.82 -8.17 -3.91
C LEU A 74 2.13 -6.79 -3.91
N LEU A 75 0.88 -6.72 -4.37
CA LEU A 75 0.08 -5.50 -4.30
C LEU A 75 -0.12 -5.05 -2.85
N LEU A 76 -0.54 -5.96 -1.97
CA LEU A 76 -0.72 -5.69 -0.55
C LEU A 76 0.60 -5.32 0.13
N ALA A 77 1.69 -6.03 -0.17
CA ALA A 77 3.02 -5.71 0.32
C ALA A 77 3.45 -4.27 -0.05
N SER A 78 3.17 -3.84 -1.28
CA SER A 78 3.47 -2.47 -1.72
C SER A 78 2.68 -1.41 -0.93
N LEU A 79 1.40 -1.66 -0.64
CA LEU A 79 0.54 -0.78 0.15
C LEU A 79 0.98 -0.72 1.61
N GLY A 80 1.28 -1.87 2.22
CA GLY A 80 1.78 -1.97 3.59
C GLY A 80 3.10 -1.23 3.75
N ALA A 81 4.08 -1.50 2.88
CA ALA A 81 5.38 -0.83 2.92
C ALA A 81 5.26 0.70 2.77
N CYS A 82 4.51 1.17 1.78
CA CYS A 82 4.29 2.61 1.57
C CYS A 82 3.65 3.27 2.81
N THR A 83 2.69 2.60 3.43
CA THR A 83 2.02 3.09 4.64
C THR A 83 3.00 3.18 5.81
N ALA A 84 3.70 2.08 6.14
CA ALA A 84 4.62 2.04 7.27
C ALA A 84 5.75 3.08 7.14
N ILE A 85 6.38 3.16 5.97
CA ILE A 85 7.43 4.16 5.66
C ILE A 85 6.90 5.58 5.85
N THR A 86 5.72 5.88 5.30
CA THR A 86 5.16 7.25 5.37
C THR A 86 4.84 7.65 6.81
N LEU A 87 4.25 6.75 7.61
CA LEU A 87 3.92 7.02 9.01
C LEU A 87 5.18 7.24 9.84
N ARG A 88 6.21 6.40 9.66
CA ARG A 88 7.54 6.57 10.27
C ARG A 88 8.13 7.95 9.95
N MET A 89 8.22 8.29 8.66
CA MET A 89 8.77 9.58 8.21
C MET A 89 7.98 10.77 8.75
N TYR A 90 6.66 10.64 8.91
CA TYR A 90 5.82 11.72 9.45
C TYR A 90 6.06 11.91 10.95
N ALA A 91 6.07 10.82 11.72
CA ALA A 91 6.34 10.84 13.15
C ALA A 91 7.73 11.42 13.46
N GLU A 92 8.76 11.00 12.73
CA GLU A 92 10.13 11.53 12.88
C GLU A 92 10.20 13.04 12.66
N ARG A 93 9.57 13.55 11.59
CA ARG A 93 9.52 14.99 11.30
C ARG A 93 8.78 15.80 12.37
N LYS A 94 7.84 15.17 13.07
CA LYS A 94 7.11 15.77 14.19
C LYS A 94 7.75 15.48 15.55
N GLN A 95 8.86 14.73 15.57
CA GLN A 95 9.55 14.27 16.77
C GLN A 95 8.63 13.50 17.72
N TRP A 96 7.72 12.70 17.17
CA TRP A 96 6.80 11.86 17.94
C TRP A 96 7.43 10.49 18.25
N SER A 97 7.17 9.96 19.44
CA SER A 97 7.74 8.70 19.94
C SER A 97 7.02 7.46 19.39
N LEU A 98 6.90 7.38 18.06
CA LEU A 98 6.44 6.16 17.38
C LEU A 98 7.60 5.15 17.37
N GLN A 99 7.40 3.95 17.89
CA GLN A 99 8.42 2.91 18.00
C GLN A 99 8.26 1.84 16.92
N ALA A 100 7.04 1.40 16.63
CA ALA A 100 6.77 0.42 15.58
C ALA A 100 5.40 0.67 14.91
N VAL A 101 5.28 0.20 13.67
CA VAL A 101 4.05 0.19 12.89
C VAL A 101 3.87 -1.20 12.32
N ASP A 102 2.82 -1.90 12.73
CA ASP A 102 2.43 -3.18 12.17
C ASP A 102 1.17 -2.98 11.33
N ILE A 103 1.13 -3.61 10.16
CA ILE A 103 0.04 -3.46 9.20
C ILE A 103 -0.40 -4.84 8.73
N ASP A 104 -1.65 -5.14 9.00
CA ASP A 104 -2.34 -6.33 8.50
C ASP A 104 -3.25 -5.91 7.34
N LEU A 105 -3.20 -6.66 6.24
CA LEU A 105 -3.89 -6.36 4.99
C LEU A 105 -4.58 -7.61 4.45
N HIS A 106 -5.86 -7.46 4.14
CA HIS A 106 -6.63 -8.50 3.48
C HIS A 106 -7.28 -7.96 2.20
N HIS A 107 -7.10 -8.68 1.10
CA HIS A 107 -7.84 -8.43 -0.12
C HIS A 107 -9.06 -9.35 -0.17
N VAL A 108 -10.25 -8.75 -0.29
CA VAL A 108 -11.53 -9.45 -0.31
C VAL A 108 -12.38 -8.97 -1.48
N LYS A 109 -13.21 -9.88 -2.01
CA LYS A 109 -14.25 -9.52 -2.98
C LYS A 109 -15.57 -9.33 -2.24
N VAL A 110 -16.15 -8.14 -2.35
CA VAL A 110 -17.49 -7.82 -1.80
C VAL A 110 -18.36 -7.37 -2.95
N GLU A 111 -19.45 -8.10 -3.22
CA GLU A 111 -20.37 -7.80 -4.34
C GLU A 111 -19.64 -7.67 -5.69
N ASN A 112 -18.70 -8.57 -5.97
CA ASN A 112 -17.81 -8.54 -7.15
C ASN A 112 -16.88 -7.32 -7.26
N ARG A 113 -16.78 -6.49 -6.22
CA ARG A 113 -15.82 -5.38 -6.15
C ARG A 113 -14.61 -5.77 -5.30
N SER A 114 -13.45 -5.32 -5.74
CA SER A 114 -12.19 -5.40 -5.00
C SER A 114 -12.26 -4.49 -3.77
N LYS A 115 -12.01 -5.03 -2.58
CA LYS A 115 -11.87 -4.29 -1.33
C LYS A 115 -10.60 -4.72 -0.62
N ILE A 116 -9.82 -3.75 -0.14
CA ILE A 116 -8.67 -4.01 0.72
C ILE A 116 -9.03 -3.52 2.12
N GLU A 117 -8.93 -4.42 3.09
CA GLU A 117 -9.07 -4.11 4.50
C GLU A 117 -7.68 -3.92 5.09
N ARG A 118 -7.50 -2.86 5.88
CA ARG A 118 -6.21 -2.49 6.47
C ARG A 118 -6.39 -2.24 7.96
N VAL A 119 -5.63 -2.97 8.77
CA VAL A 119 -5.53 -2.76 10.22
C VAL A 119 -4.13 -2.26 10.54
N ILE A 120 -4.03 -1.14 11.26
CA ILE A 120 -2.74 -0.52 11.62
C ILE A 120 -2.60 -0.51 13.14
N THR A 121 -1.53 -1.12 13.63
CA THR A 121 -1.16 -1.11 15.04
C THR A 121 0.04 -0.17 15.23
N LEU A 122 -0.11 0.81 16.12
CA LEU A 122 0.91 1.82 16.41
C LEU A 122 1.45 1.62 17.84
N THR A 123 2.73 1.30 17.94
CA THR A 123 3.45 1.11 19.22
C THR A 123 4.30 2.33 19.51
N GLY A 124 4.20 2.87 20.72
CA GLY A 124 4.94 4.07 21.15
C GLY A 124 4.13 5.01 22.06
N ASP A 125 4.82 5.99 22.63
CA ASP A 125 4.22 7.02 23.47
C ASP A 125 3.60 8.10 22.58
N LEU A 126 2.33 7.90 22.25
CA LEU A 126 1.55 8.72 21.32
C LEU A 126 0.22 9.10 21.95
N SER A 127 -0.08 10.40 21.94
CA SER A 127 -1.39 10.92 22.34
C SER A 127 -2.49 10.46 21.37
N ALA A 128 -3.75 10.56 21.81
CA ALA A 128 -4.90 10.25 20.98
C ALA A 128 -4.93 11.09 19.69
N ASP A 129 -4.58 12.38 19.78
CA ASP A 129 -4.54 13.29 18.63
C ASP A 129 -3.42 12.90 17.64
N GLN A 130 -2.26 12.47 18.14
CA GLN A 130 -1.17 11.99 17.28
C GLN A 130 -1.56 10.70 16.55
N ARG A 131 -2.24 9.78 17.23
CA ARG A 131 -2.76 8.53 16.64
C ARG A 131 -3.82 8.81 15.58
N ALA A 132 -4.78 9.68 15.88
CA ALA A 132 -5.80 10.12 14.93
C ALA A 132 -5.14 10.77 13.69
N ARG A 133 -4.11 11.59 13.91
CA ARG A 133 -3.39 12.21 12.81
C ARG A 133 -2.63 11.20 11.95
N LEU A 134 -1.99 10.19 12.54
CA LEU A 134 -1.32 9.13 11.78
C LEU A 134 -2.33 8.33 10.95
N ALA A 135 -3.54 8.08 11.47
CA ALA A 135 -4.62 7.46 10.69
C ALA A 135 -5.01 8.29 9.47
N ASP A 136 -5.18 9.62 9.61
CA ASP A 136 -5.43 10.51 8.47
C ASP A 136 -4.33 10.45 7.40
N ILE A 137 -3.06 10.34 7.84
CA ILE A 137 -1.92 10.27 6.93
C ILE A 137 -1.92 8.93 6.16
N ALA A 138 -2.26 7.83 6.82
CA ALA A 138 -2.35 6.51 6.18
C ALA A 138 -3.34 6.51 5.00
N GLU A 139 -4.38 7.34 5.04
CA GLU A 139 -5.38 7.49 3.98
C GLU A 139 -4.90 8.31 2.77
N ARG A 140 -3.71 8.91 2.86
CA ARG A 140 -3.16 9.88 1.89
C ARG A 140 -1.74 9.55 1.42
N THR A 141 -1.28 8.32 1.69
CA THR A 141 0.02 7.86 1.20
C THR A 141 -0.02 7.68 -0.33
N PRO A 142 1.12 7.82 -1.05
CA PRO A 142 1.14 7.73 -2.51
C PRO A 142 0.45 6.49 -3.06
N VAL A 143 0.79 5.29 -2.57
CA VAL A 143 0.17 4.03 -3.04
C VAL A 143 -1.31 3.96 -2.67
N THR A 144 -1.70 4.46 -1.49
CA THR A 144 -3.13 4.54 -1.12
C THR A 144 -3.91 5.42 -2.12
N LEU A 145 -3.35 6.56 -2.51
CA LEU A 145 -4.00 7.46 -3.47
C LEU A 145 -4.07 6.83 -4.88
N THR A 146 -3.00 6.18 -5.34
CA THR A 146 -3.00 5.44 -6.62
C THR A 146 -4.09 4.37 -6.65
N LEU A 147 -4.20 3.55 -5.59
CA LEU A 147 -5.19 2.47 -5.53
C LEU A 147 -6.63 2.99 -5.42
N LYS A 148 -6.86 4.05 -4.64
CA LYS A 148 -8.19 4.69 -4.55
C LYS A 148 -8.64 5.30 -5.87
N ALA A 149 -7.69 5.83 -6.67
CA ALA A 149 -7.98 6.39 -7.98
C ALA A 149 -8.17 5.32 -9.07
N GLY A 150 -7.68 4.09 -8.85
CA GLY A 150 -7.86 2.97 -9.77
C GLY A 150 -6.90 2.92 -10.96
N ALA A 151 -5.88 3.81 -11.00
CA ALA A 151 -4.78 3.90 -11.98
C ALA A 151 -5.07 3.51 -13.45
N ASP A 152 -4.93 4.45 -14.37
CA ASP A 152 -5.04 4.14 -15.81
C ASP A 152 -3.91 3.20 -16.28
N ILE A 153 -4.29 2.06 -16.84
CA ILE A 153 -3.36 1.09 -17.43
C ILE A 153 -3.53 1.12 -18.94
N ALA A 154 -2.48 1.52 -19.65
CA ALA A 154 -2.40 1.43 -21.11
C ALA A 154 -1.56 0.21 -21.51
N THR A 155 -2.20 -0.77 -22.17
CA THR A 155 -1.53 -1.99 -22.65
C THR A 155 -1.24 -1.89 -24.15
N ARG A 156 -0.04 -2.25 -24.56
CA ARG A 156 0.35 -2.41 -25.96
C ARG A 156 1.06 -3.76 -26.13
N LEU A 157 0.81 -4.42 -27.25
CA LEU A 157 1.56 -5.60 -27.66
C LEU A 157 2.60 -5.17 -28.70
N SER A 158 3.77 -5.80 -28.65
CA SER A 158 4.83 -5.67 -29.64
C SER A 158 5.32 -7.05 -30.03
N ASP A 159 5.51 -7.27 -31.32
CA ASP A 159 6.18 -8.47 -31.83
C ASP A 159 7.68 -8.41 -31.48
N GLY A 160 8.28 -9.58 -31.28
CA GLY A 160 9.69 -9.77 -30.92
C GLY A 160 10.55 -10.21 -32.09
#